data_AF-A0A085N9W6-F1
#
_entry.id   AF-A0A085N9W6-F1
#
_cell.length_a   1.000
_cell.length_b   1.000
_cell.length_c   1.000
_cell.angle_alpha   90.00
_cell.angle_beta   90.00
_cell.angle_gamma   90.00
#
_symmetry.space_group_name_H-M   'P 1'
#
loop_
_entity.id
_entity.type
_entity.pdbx_description
1 polymer ?
#
loop_
_entity_poly.entity_id
_entity_poly.type
_entity_poly.pdbx_seq_one_letter_code
_entity_poly.pdbx_strand_id
1 'polypeptide(L)'
;MSDHVPLASFSVGGESEQELFLPSKVVQERAHCSTWEKYIDLYEHSINDPEKFWSTIADKFWFKRKWSAGNFLQYNFDHRKGPVFVRWMADGVTNVCHNVLDRNIQLGLGERVAYMWEGNEPGVNVRITYSELLSQVSKFANVLKRKGAWKRLCLGVRRGDRVTIYLPMIPELPVVMLACARIGAVHAVVQSVHMV
;
A
#
# COMPACT_ATOMS: atom_id res chain seq x y z
N MET A 1 -10.87 29.41 -25.74
CA MET A 1 -9.57 30.11 -25.87
C MET A 1 -8.51 29.05 -25.67
N SER A 2 -7.97 28.59 -26.80
CA SER A 2 -6.79 27.73 -27.02
C SER A 2 -6.35 26.79 -25.88
N ASP A 3 -6.75 25.52 -26.00
CA ASP A 3 -6.20 24.34 -25.28
C ASP A 3 -4.79 23.99 -25.79
N HIS A 4 -3.83 24.90 -25.63
CA HIS A 4 -2.43 24.59 -25.91
C HIS A 4 -1.72 24.21 -24.63
N VAL A 5 -1.89 22.95 -24.25
CA VAL A 5 -1.03 22.28 -23.30
C VAL A 5 0.33 22.02 -23.98
N PRO A 6 1.46 22.54 -23.47
CA PRO A 6 2.77 22.15 -23.97
C PRO A 6 3.12 20.76 -23.42
N LEU A 7 3.09 19.74 -24.28
CA LEU A 7 3.45 18.36 -23.94
C LEU A 7 4.86 18.05 -24.48
N ALA A 8 5.64 17.35 -23.66
CA ALA A 8 7.00 16.91 -24.02
C ALA A 8 6.96 15.93 -25.21
N SER A 9 7.69 16.24 -26.27
CA SER A 9 7.85 15.37 -27.43
C SER A 9 8.97 14.36 -27.20
N PHE A 10 8.63 13.08 -27.20
CA PHE A 10 9.60 11.99 -27.30
C PHE A 10 9.65 11.52 -28.75
N SER A 11 10.75 11.76 -29.45
CA SER A 11 10.99 11.19 -30.77
C SER A 11 11.67 9.83 -30.62
N VAL A 12 10.89 8.75 -30.53
CA VAL A 12 11.41 7.42 -30.82
C VAL A 12 11.53 7.34 -32.35
N GLY A 13 12.74 7.11 -32.84
CA GLY A 13 13.02 7.09 -34.28
C GLY A 13 12.17 6.04 -34.99
N GLY A 14 11.28 6.52 -35.86
CA GLY A 14 10.51 5.70 -36.79
C GLY A 14 9.08 5.42 -36.37
N GLU A 15 8.21 6.44 -36.41
CA GLU A 15 6.89 6.40 -37.08
C GLU A 15 6.21 7.77 -36.93
N SER A 16 5.69 8.26 -38.05
CA SER A 16 5.00 9.55 -38.22
C SER A 16 3.57 9.47 -37.69
N GLU A 17 3.17 10.50 -36.94
CA GLU A 17 1.87 10.71 -36.26
C GLU A 17 1.70 9.99 -34.91
N GLN A 18 2.01 10.70 -33.82
CA GLN A 18 1.64 10.28 -32.47
C GLN A 18 0.13 10.45 -32.29
N GLU A 19 -0.63 9.39 -32.57
CA GLU A 19 -2.07 9.37 -32.29
C GLU A 19 -2.30 9.45 -30.78
N LEU A 20 -2.89 10.56 -30.33
CA LEU A 20 -3.17 10.84 -28.93
C LEU A 20 -4.54 10.24 -28.55
N PHE A 21 -4.53 9.24 -27.67
CA PHE A 21 -5.74 8.63 -27.14
C PHE A 21 -6.22 9.37 -25.88
N LEU A 22 -7.24 10.21 -26.04
CA LEU A 22 -7.85 10.90 -24.90
C LEU A 22 -8.78 9.97 -24.11
N PRO A 23 -8.82 10.07 -22.77
CA PRO A 23 -9.76 9.31 -21.96
C PRO A 23 -11.21 9.59 -22.38
N SER A 24 -12.08 8.58 -22.35
CA SER A 24 -13.50 8.78 -22.63
C SER A 24 -14.15 9.67 -21.57
N LYS A 25 -15.24 10.37 -21.93
CA LYS A 25 -15.95 11.28 -21.01
C LYS A 25 -16.37 10.60 -19.70
N VAL A 26 -16.81 9.34 -19.79
CA VAL A 26 -17.21 8.54 -18.62
C VAL A 26 -16.06 8.35 -17.63
N VAL A 27 -14.83 8.18 -18.14
CA VAL A 27 -13.63 8.08 -17.30
C VAL A 27 -13.29 9.44 -16.70
N GLN A 28 -13.33 10.51 -17.49
CA GLN A 28 -13.01 11.86 -17.03
C GLN A 28 -13.92 12.32 -15.88
N GLU A 29 -15.24 12.06 -15.96
CA GLU A 29 -16.22 12.47 -14.95
C GLU A 29 -16.04 11.77 -13.60
N ARG A 30 -15.54 10.52 -13.60
CA ARG A 30 -15.33 9.72 -12.37
C ARG A 30 -13.91 9.80 -11.84
N ALA A 31 -12.98 10.35 -12.61
CA ALA A 31 -11.57 10.41 -12.24
C ALA A 31 -11.32 11.42 -11.12
N HIS A 32 -10.44 11.05 -10.17
CA HIS A 32 -9.96 12.00 -9.16
C HIS A 32 -9.15 13.15 -9.78
N CYS A 33 -8.52 12.90 -10.93
CA CYS A 33 -7.87 13.90 -11.78
C CYS A 33 -8.48 13.83 -13.18
N SER A 34 -9.37 14.78 -13.47
CA SER A 34 -10.24 14.74 -14.67
C SER A 34 -9.65 15.47 -15.88
N THR A 35 -8.73 16.40 -15.66
CA THR A 35 -8.11 17.20 -16.72
C THR A 35 -6.59 17.21 -16.60
N TRP A 36 -5.94 17.57 -17.69
CA TRP A 36 -4.48 17.67 -17.74
C TRP A 36 -3.95 18.84 -16.90
N GLU A 37 -4.65 19.97 -16.91
CA GLU A 37 -4.28 21.16 -16.13
C GLU A 37 -4.29 20.84 -14.64
N LYS A 38 -5.33 20.12 -14.17
CA LYS A 38 -5.42 19.67 -12.78
C LYS A 38 -4.27 18.72 -12.42
N TYR A 39 -3.82 17.89 -13.36
CA TYR A 39 -2.67 17.03 -13.15
C TYR A 39 -1.39 17.86 -12.97
N ILE A 40 -1.15 18.84 -13.85
CA ILE A 40 -0.01 19.75 -13.73
C ILE A 40 -0.03 20.45 -12.37
N ASP A 41 -1.17 21.02 -11.97
CA ASP A 41 -1.29 21.74 -10.70
C ASP A 41 -0.93 20.85 -9.50
N LEU A 42 -1.45 19.61 -9.47
CA LEU A 42 -1.14 18.63 -8.42
C LEU A 42 0.33 18.22 -8.45
N TYR A 43 0.88 18.01 -9.64
CA TYR A 43 2.28 17.65 -9.83
C TYR A 43 3.21 18.76 -9.34
N GLU A 44 3.02 19.99 -9.80
CA GLU A 44 3.81 21.15 -9.38
C GLU A 44 3.72 21.37 -7.88
N HIS A 45 2.53 21.25 -7.27
CA HIS A 45 2.38 21.36 -5.83
C HIS A 45 3.13 20.26 -5.08
N SER A 46 3.14 19.03 -5.60
CA SER A 46 3.87 17.89 -5.00
C SER A 46 5.39 18.05 -5.04
N ILE A 47 5.92 18.81 -6.01
CA ILE A 47 7.36 19.07 -6.17
C ILE A 47 7.79 20.32 -5.42
N ASN A 48 7.02 21.40 -5.50
CA ASN A 48 7.37 22.70 -4.92
C ASN A 48 7.15 22.74 -3.39
N ASP A 49 6.13 22.03 -2.87
CA ASP A 49 5.85 21.93 -1.45
C ASP A 49 5.46 20.48 -1.06
N PRO A 50 6.43 19.54 -1.09
CA PRO A 50 6.16 18.12 -0.87
C PRO A 50 5.61 17.85 0.53
N GLU A 51 6.07 18.56 1.55
CA GLU A 51 5.60 18.36 2.93
C GLU A 51 4.12 18.72 3.06
N LYS A 52 3.70 19.87 2.54
CA LYS A 52 2.29 20.26 2.59
C LYS A 52 1.43 19.35 1.72
N PHE A 53 1.86 19.01 0.51
CA PHE A 53 1.08 18.13 -0.36
C PHE A 53 0.88 16.75 0.27
N TRP A 54 1.97 16.06 0.62
CA TRP A 54 1.88 14.68 1.09
C TRP A 54 1.32 14.58 2.52
N SER A 55 1.44 15.60 3.36
CA SER A 55 0.77 15.61 4.67
C SER A 55 -0.74 15.60 4.55
N THR A 56 -1.32 16.32 3.56
CA THR A 56 -2.78 16.27 3.31
C THR A 56 -3.27 14.87 2.89
N ILE A 57 -2.42 14.11 2.20
CA ILE A 57 -2.71 12.72 1.83
C ILE A 57 -2.54 11.81 3.04
N ALA A 58 -1.45 11.97 3.80
CA ALA A 58 -1.15 11.18 4.99
C ALA A 58 -2.22 11.37 6.08
N ASP A 59 -2.82 12.55 6.19
CA ASP A 59 -3.92 12.86 7.12
C ASP A 59 -5.18 12.03 6.88
N LYS A 60 -5.33 11.45 5.68
CA LYS A 60 -6.41 10.51 5.38
C LYS A 60 -6.19 9.14 5.99
N PHE A 61 -5.05 8.85 6.60
CA PHE A 61 -4.74 7.56 7.22
C PHE A 61 -4.76 7.67 8.74
N TRP A 62 -4.99 6.53 9.38
CA TRP A 62 -4.87 6.42 10.82
C TRP A 62 -3.40 6.39 11.26
N PHE A 63 -3.09 7.19 12.25
CA PHE A 63 -1.82 7.18 12.98
C PHE A 63 -2.10 7.07 14.47
N LYS A 64 -1.39 6.17 15.14
CA LYS A 64 -1.37 6.13 16.61
C LYS A 64 -0.73 7.39 17.19
N ARG A 65 0.31 7.89 16.51
CA ARG A 65 0.99 9.15 16.81
C ARG A 65 1.38 9.79 15.49
N LYS A 66 0.94 11.03 15.24
CA LYS A 66 1.40 11.81 14.09
C LYS A 66 2.86 12.23 14.29
N TRP A 67 3.53 12.52 13.17
CA TRP A 67 4.89 13.04 13.17
C TRP A 67 4.93 14.46 13.77
N SER A 68 6.08 14.85 14.32
CA SER A 68 6.31 16.22 14.79
C SER A 68 6.62 17.16 13.61
N ALA A 69 6.44 18.47 13.82
CA ALA A 69 6.81 19.47 12.82
C ALA A 69 8.29 19.33 12.41
N GLY A 70 8.58 19.38 11.10
CA GLY A 70 9.94 19.17 10.56
C GLY A 70 10.41 17.72 10.48
N ASN A 71 9.59 16.74 10.91
CA ASN A 71 9.88 15.30 10.79
C ASN A 71 9.11 14.62 9.65
N PHE A 72 8.43 15.38 8.79
CA PHE A 72 7.64 14.80 7.71
C PHE A 72 8.51 14.24 6.58
N LEU A 73 9.49 15.00 6.09
CA LEU A 73 10.42 14.57 5.04
C LEU A 73 11.84 15.03 5.39
N GLN A 74 12.74 14.08 5.57
CA GLN A 74 14.17 14.32 5.78
C GLN A 74 14.97 13.41 4.86
N TYR A 75 15.91 13.98 4.10
CA TYR A 75 16.75 13.19 3.22
C TYR A 75 18.15 13.78 3.08
N ASN A 76 19.10 12.92 2.76
CA ASN A 76 20.43 13.28 2.30
C ASN A 76 20.79 12.35 1.14
N PHE A 77 21.01 12.91 -0.05
CA PHE A 77 21.55 12.19 -1.20
C PHE A 77 23.02 12.52 -1.47
N ASP A 78 23.59 13.49 -0.75
CA ASP A 78 24.99 13.85 -0.87
C ASP A 78 25.83 13.00 0.11
N HIS A 79 26.48 11.99 -0.45
CA HIS A 79 27.36 11.09 0.31
C HIS A 79 28.54 11.83 1.00
N ARG A 80 28.87 13.05 0.56
CA ARG A 80 29.94 13.87 1.17
C ARG A 80 29.49 14.52 2.46
N LYS A 81 28.19 14.75 2.62
CA LYS A 81 27.58 15.41 3.81
C LYS A 81 27.16 14.42 4.89
N GLY A 82 27.35 13.12 4.66
CA GLY A 82 27.01 12.07 5.60
C GLY A 82 26.38 10.85 4.91
N PRO A 83 25.79 9.93 5.69
CA PRO A 83 25.11 8.76 5.15
C PRO A 83 23.99 9.18 4.21
N VAL A 84 23.79 8.42 3.13
CA VAL A 84 22.61 8.58 2.27
C VAL A 84 21.40 8.03 3.02
N PHE A 85 20.34 8.84 3.16
CA PHE A 85 19.11 8.41 3.80
C PHE A 85 17.89 9.15 3.23
N VAL A 86 16.73 8.52 3.37
CA VAL A 86 15.43 9.13 3.14
C VAL A 86 14.51 8.65 4.26
N ARG A 87 13.87 9.59 4.95
CA ARG A 87 12.96 9.32 6.06
C ARG A 87 11.69 10.12 5.85
N TRP A 88 10.58 9.40 5.85
CA TRP A 88 9.24 9.97 5.81
C TRP A 88 8.56 9.75 7.16
N MET A 89 7.97 10.79 7.73
CA MET A 89 7.21 10.75 8.98
C MET A 89 8.00 10.05 10.11
N ALA A 90 9.24 10.51 10.35
CA ALA A 90 10.27 9.74 11.07
C ALA A 90 9.89 9.28 12.48
N ASP A 91 9.08 10.06 13.18
CA ASP A 91 8.56 9.79 14.54
C ASP A 91 7.07 9.40 14.56
N GLY A 92 6.44 9.36 13.38
CA GLY A 92 5.09 8.88 13.16
C GLY A 92 4.96 7.39 13.48
N VAL A 93 3.88 7.02 14.15
CA VAL A 93 3.58 5.63 14.51
C VAL A 93 2.26 5.24 13.90
N THR A 94 2.29 4.25 13.01
CA THR A 94 1.11 3.67 12.38
C THR A 94 1.21 2.14 12.33
N ASN A 95 0.12 1.50 11.93
CA ASN A 95 0.09 0.07 11.64
C ASN A 95 -0.67 -0.14 10.32
N VAL A 96 -0.04 -0.85 9.38
CA VAL A 96 -0.62 -1.11 8.05
C VAL A 96 -1.90 -1.94 8.16
N CYS A 97 -1.89 -3.00 8.97
CA CYS A 97 -3.08 -3.84 9.18
C CYS A 97 -4.25 -3.03 9.75
N HIS A 98 -3.99 -2.08 10.65
CA HIS A 98 -5.05 -1.23 11.21
C HIS A 98 -5.68 -0.32 10.15
N ASN A 99 -4.86 0.27 9.27
CA ASN A 99 -5.35 1.11 8.18
C ASN A 99 -6.14 0.32 7.12
N VAL A 100 -5.72 -0.91 6.84
CA VAL A 100 -6.35 -1.77 5.83
C VAL A 100 -7.62 -2.43 6.36
N LEU A 101 -7.68 -2.83 7.63
CA LEU A 101 -8.81 -3.60 8.18
C LEU A 101 -9.60 -2.84 9.24
N ASP A 102 -9.01 -2.64 10.42
CA ASP A 102 -9.70 -2.14 11.61
C ASP A 102 -10.40 -0.80 11.34
N ARG A 103 -9.73 0.12 10.62
CA ARG A 103 -10.30 1.41 10.23
C ARG A 103 -11.54 1.27 9.34
N ASN A 104 -11.51 0.39 8.35
CA ASN A 104 -12.65 0.19 7.45
C ASN A 104 -13.85 -0.40 8.19
N ILE A 105 -13.61 -1.29 9.14
CA ILE A 105 -14.67 -1.84 10.00
C ILE A 105 -15.26 -0.74 10.89
N GLN A 106 -14.43 0.11 11.47
CA GLN A 106 -14.89 1.28 12.26
C GLN A 106 -15.73 2.27 11.44
N LEU A 107 -15.48 2.37 10.12
CA LEU A 107 -16.29 3.16 9.19
C LEU A 107 -17.60 2.47 8.78
N GLY A 108 -17.94 1.32 9.39
CA GLY A 108 -19.17 0.57 9.10
C GLY A 108 -19.08 -0.35 7.89
N LEU A 109 -17.88 -0.59 7.35
CA LEU A 109 -17.69 -1.44 6.16
C LEU A 109 -17.42 -2.91 6.52
N GLY A 110 -17.72 -3.35 7.75
CA GLY A 110 -17.39 -4.70 8.23
C GLY A 110 -17.91 -5.83 7.33
N GLU A 111 -19.17 -5.74 6.91
CA GLU A 111 -19.82 -6.74 6.06
C GLU A 111 -19.51 -6.59 4.56
N ARG A 112 -18.76 -5.54 4.19
CA ARG A 112 -18.33 -5.36 2.80
C ARG A 112 -17.26 -6.39 2.48
N VAL A 113 -17.36 -7.01 1.30
CA VAL A 113 -16.31 -7.90 0.77
C VAL A 113 -15.01 -7.11 0.64
N ALA A 114 -13.99 -7.55 1.38
CA ALA A 114 -12.65 -6.97 1.39
C ALA A 114 -11.73 -7.69 0.39
N TYR A 115 -11.91 -9.01 0.25
CA TYR A 115 -11.11 -9.84 -0.62
C TYR A 115 -12.00 -10.81 -1.38
N MET A 116 -11.83 -10.83 -2.70
CA MET A 116 -12.48 -11.77 -3.60
C MET A 116 -11.37 -12.58 -4.27
N TRP A 117 -11.44 -13.89 -4.09
CA TRP A 117 -10.48 -14.83 -4.65
C TRP A 117 -11.21 -15.75 -5.61
N GLU A 118 -10.58 -15.96 -6.75
CA GLU A 118 -11.00 -16.89 -7.79
C GLU A 118 -9.93 -17.96 -7.91
N GLY A 119 -10.37 -19.20 -7.76
CA GLY A 119 -9.52 -20.37 -7.87
C GLY A 119 -9.23 -20.72 -9.33
N ASN A 120 -8.30 -21.66 -9.51
CA ASN A 120 -7.92 -22.12 -10.84
C ASN A 120 -9.07 -22.84 -11.57
N GLU A 121 -9.97 -23.48 -10.82
CA GLU A 121 -11.14 -24.15 -11.36
C GLU A 121 -12.32 -23.17 -11.44
N PRO A 122 -12.98 -23.04 -12.62
CA PRO A 122 -14.15 -22.20 -12.76
C PRO A 122 -15.22 -22.53 -11.72
N GLY A 123 -15.74 -21.48 -11.05
CA GLY A 123 -16.76 -21.61 -10.02
C GLY A 123 -16.23 -21.79 -8.60
N VAL A 124 -14.93 -22.06 -8.42
CA VAL A 124 -14.29 -22.09 -7.10
C VAL A 124 -13.93 -20.66 -6.69
N ASN A 125 -14.83 -20.00 -5.95
CA ASN A 125 -14.67 -18.61 -5.55
C ASN A 125 -14.82 -18.44 -4.04
N VAL A 126 -14.00 -17.57 -3.45
CA VAL A 126 -14.08 -17.20 -2.04
C VAL A 126 -14.29 -15.70 -1.92
N ARG A 127 -15.24 -15.29 -1.09
CA ARG A 127 -15.47 -13.90 -0.71
C ARG A 127 -15.24 -13.79 0.78
N ILE A 128 -14.41 -12.83 1.19
CA ILE A 128 -14.07 -12.59 2.59
C ILE A 128 -14.44 -11.15 2.91
N THR A 129 -15.29 -10.94 3.91
CA THR A 129 -15.64 -9.61 4.40
C THR A 129 -14.52 -9.00 5.23
N TYR A 130 -14.56 -7.68 5.46
CA TYR A 130 -13.59 -7.03 6.36
C TYR A 130 -13.60 -7.65 7.76
N SER A 131 -14.78 -7.93 8.31
CA SER A 131 -14.97 -8.56 9.63
C SER A 131 -14.33 -9.96 9.68
N GLU A 132 -14.58 -10.79 8.67
CA GLU A 132 -14.01 -12.14 8.57
C GLU A 132 -12.49 -12.09 8.43
N LEU A 133 -11.98 -11.22 7.55
CA LEU A 133 -10.55 -11.07 7.31
C LEU A 133 -9.83 -10.62 8.59
N LEU A 134 -10.39 -9.65 9.33
CA LEU A 134 -9.82 -9.23 10.62
C LEU A 134 -9.80 -10.36 11.64
N SER A 135 -10.86 -11.19 11.69
CA SER A 135 -10.93 -12.35 12.58
C SER A 135 -9.82 -13.36 12.26
N GLN A 136 -9.64 -13.71 10.98
CA GLN A 136 -8.58 -14.63 10.53
C GLN A 136 -7.18 -14.07 10.82
N VAL A 137 -6.94 -12.80 10.49
CA VAL A 137 -5.67 -12.10 10.74
C VAL A 137 -5.34 -12.05 12.24
N SER A 138 -6.33 -11.75 13.08
CA SER A 138 -6.15 -11.67 14.53
C SER A 138 -5.81 -13.04 15.13
N LYS A 139 -6.48 -14.11 14.67
CA LYS A 139 -6.19 -15.48 15.08
C LYS A 139 -4.76 -15.86 14.70
N PHE A 140 -4.34 -15.62 13.45
CA PHE A 140 -3.00 -15.98 12.99
C PHE A 140 -1.91 -15.14 13.67
N ALA A 141 -2.14 -13.84 13.87
CA ALA A 141 -1.23 -12.97 14.61
C ALA A 141 -1.00 -13.46 16.05
N ASN A 142 -2.05 -13.99 16.71
CA ASN A 142 -1.92 -14.58 18.04
C ASN A 142 -1.11 -15.87 18.02
N VAL A 143 -1.26 -16.71 17.00
CA VAL A 143 -0.43 -17.92 16.82
C VAL A 143 1.05 -17.54 16.66
N LEU A 144 1.37 -16.53 15.84
CA LEU A 144 2.74 -16.05 15.66
C LEU A 144 3.37 -15.51 16.96
N LYS A 145 2.58 -14.76 17.76
CA LYS A 145 3.03 -14.17 19.02
C LYS A 145 3.16 -15.16 20.16
N ARG A 146 2.33 -16.21 20.19
CA ARG A 146 2.25 -17.12 21.34
C ARG A 146 3.61 -17.76 21.58
N LYS A 147 4.15 -17.55 22.78
CA LYS A 147 5.26 -18.33 23.31
C LYS A 147 4.66 -19.57 23.95
N GLY A 148 4.98 -20.75 23.43
CA GLY A 148 4.52 -22.01 23.99
C GLY A 148 5.49 -22.50 25.05
N ALA A 149 4.94 -23.08 26.12
CA ALA A 149 5.68 -23.95 27.02
C ALA A 149 6.22 -25.20 26.30
N TRP A 150 5.68 -25.53 25.12
CA TRP A 150 6.16 -26.60 24.24
C TRP A 150 7.01 -26.01 23.10
N LYS A 151 8.32 -26.27 23.16
CA LYS A 151 9.40 -25.74 22.30
C LYS A 151 9.22 -25.98 20.78
N ARG A 152 8.19 -26.73 20.33
CA ARG A 152 8.03 -27.18 18.94
C ARG A 152 6.93 -26.51 18.11
N LEU A 153 6.00 -25.72 18.69
CA LEU A 153 4.87 -25.18 17.92
C LEU A 153 4.61 -23.67 18.12
N CYS A 154 5.59 -22.93 18.65
CA CYS A 154 5.43 -21.51 18.95
C CYS A 154 6.64 -20.73 18.45
N LEU A 155 6.40 -19.83 17.50
CA LEU A 155 7.45 -19.08 16.82
C LEU A 155 7.96 -17.90 17.66
N GLY A 156 7.13 -17.37 18.57
CA GLY A 156 7.53 -16.29 19.48
C GLY A 156 7.96 -15.02 18.76
N VAL A 157 7.38 -14.76 17.58
CA VAL A 157 7.75 -13.68 16.66
C VAL A 157 7.53 -12.33 17.35
N ARG A 158 8.55 -11.48 17.27
CA ARG A 158 8.58 -10.14 17.84
C ARG A 158 8.61 -9.09 16.74
N ARG A 159 8.36 -7.85 17.14
CA ARG A 159 8.51 -6.70 16.25
C ARG A 159 9.95 -6.66 15.71
N GLY A 160 10.09 -6.54 14.40
CA GLY A 160 11.38 -6.53 13.70
C GLY A 160 11.88 -7.90 13.24
N ASP A 161 11.27 -8.99 13.69
CA ASP A 161 11.62 -10.33 13.20
C ASP A 161 11.19 -10.49 11.75
N ARG A 162 11.96 -11.28 10.99
CA ARG A 162 11.68 -11.58 9.58
C ARG A 162 10.91 -12.90 9.47
N VAL A 163 9.81 -12.88 8.73
CA VAL A 163 8.97 -14.05 8.45
C VAL A 163 8.94 -14.28 6.94
N THR A 164 9.55 -15.37 6.49
CA THR A 164 9.49 -15.77 5.09
C THR A 164 8.19 -16.53 4.84
N ILE A 165 7.45 -16.11 3.82
CA ILE A 165 6.17 -16.70 3.42
C ILE A 165 6.39 -17.40 2.08
N TYR A 166 6.15 -18.71 2.05
CA TYR A 166 6.17 -19.52 0.84
C TYR A 166 4.76 -20.10 0.62
N LEU A 167 3.89 -19.29 0.02
CA LEU A 167 2.51 -19.65 -0.28
C LEU A 167 2.17 -19.25 -1.72
N PRO A 168 1.34 -20.04 -2.43
CA PRO A 168 0.78 -19.62 -3.72
C PRO A 168 -0.27 -18.51 -3.54
N MET A 169 -0.91 -18.09 -4.64
CA MET A 169 -2.01 -17.12 -4.64
C MET A 169 -3.30 -17.74 -4.09
N ILE A 170 -3.31 -18.07 -2.80
CA ILE A 170 -4.47 -18.60 -2.06
C ILE A 170 -5.00 -17.55 -1.06
N PRO A 171 -6.26 -17.66 -0.60
CA PRO A 171 -6.87 -16.67 0.31
C PRO A 171 -6.12 -16.44 1.62
N GLU A 172 -5.34 -17.42 2.08
CA GLU A 172 -4.55 -17.34 3.31
C GLU A 172 -3.32 -16.43 3.16
N LEU A 173 -2.81 -16.21 1.94
CA LEU A 173 -1.64 -15.37 1.69
C LEU A 173 -1.81 -13.95 2.28
N PRO A 174 -2.87 -13.18 1.94
CA PRO A 174 -3.08 -11.86 2.53
C PRO A 174 -3.30 -11.93 4.05
N VAL A 175 -3.89 -13.01 4.58
CA VAL A 175 -4.06 -13.21 6.03
C VAL A 175 -2.71 -13.26 6.73
N VAL A 176 -1.77 -14.06 6.22
CA VAL A 176 -0.42 -14.21 6.79
C VAL A 176 0.37 -12.91 6.70
N MET A 177 0.31 -12.21 5.55
CA MET A 177 0.98 -10.92 5.36
C MET A 177 0.46 -9.86 6.34
N LEU A 178 -0.86 -9.71 6.44
CA LEU A 178 -1.49 -8.74 7.34
C LEU A 178 -1.26 -9.10 8.82
N ALA A 179 -1.22 -10.39 9.16
CA ALA A 179 -0.88 -10.83 10.50
C ALA A 179 0.57 -10.46 10.89
N CYS A 180 1.53 -10.63 9.98
CA CYS A 180 2.91 -10.17 10.19
C CYS A 180 2.96 -8.65 10.38
N ALA A 181 2.27 -7.89 9.53
CA ALA A 181 2.19 -6.42 9.65
C ALA A 181 1.51 -5.97 10.95
N ARG A 182 0.50 -6.71 11.44
CA ARG A 182 -0.21 -6.42 12.71
C ARG A 182 0.72 -6.51 13.91
N ILE A 183 1.62 -7.50 13.93
CA ILE A 183 2.56 -7.70 15.04
C ILE A 183 3.89 -6.92 14.86
N GLY A 184 4.06 -6.27 13.72
CA GLY A 184 5.27 -5.51 13.38
C GLY A 184 6.44 -6.38 12.95
N ALA A 185 6.18 -7.60 12.47
CA ALA A 185 7.17 -8.45 11.82
C ALA A 185 7.33 -8.04 10.34
N VAL A 186 8.52 -8.25 9.79
CA VAL A 186 8.84 -7.99 8.39
C VAL A 186 8.54 -9.26 7.59
N HIS A 187 7.54 -9.24 6.73
CA HIS A 187 7.24 -10.38 5.86
C HIS A 187 8.07 -10.32 4.57
N ALA A 188 8.65 -11.46 4.18
CA ALA A 188 9.30 -11.65 2.90
C ALA A 188 8.54 -12.72 2.11
N VAL A 189 7.80 -12.30 1.07
CA VAL A 189 7.04 -13.22 0.24
C VAL A 189 7.96 -13.78 -0.83
N VAL A 190 8.11 -15.11 -0.84
CA VAL A 190 8.79 -15.83 -1.91
C VAL A 190 7.69 -16.42 -2.79
N GLN A 191 7.59 -15.90 -4.00
CA GLN A 191 6.57 -16.35 -4.94
C GLN A 191 6.87 -17.78 -5.37
N SER A 192 5.91 -18.68 -5.14
CA SER A 192 5.95 -20.02 -5.71
C SER A 192 5.72 -19.89 -7.22
N VAL A 193 6.77 -20.05 -8.00
CA VAL A 193 6.66 -20.20 -9.46
C VAL A 193 6.39 -21.67 -9.70
N HIS A 194 5.15 -22.04 -10.01
CA HIS A 194 4.95 -23.26 -10.78
C HIS A 194 5.49 -22.95 -12.18
N MET A 195 6.70 -23.44 -12.48
CA MET A 195 7.09 -23.68 -13.87
C MET A 195 6.09 -24.70 -14.40
N VAL A 196 5.14 -24.22 -15.20
CA VAL A 196 4.35 -25.06 -16.11
C VAL A 196 5.20 -25.36 -17.32
#